data_AF-M1BEH8-F1
#
_entry.id   AF-M1BEH8-F1
#
_cell.length_a   1.000
_cell.length_b   1.000
_cell.length_c   1.000
_cell.angle_alpha   90.00
_cell.angle_beta   90.00
_cell.angle_gamma   90.00
#
_symmetry.space_group_name_H-M   'P 1'
#
loop_
_entity.id
_entity.type
_entity.pdbx_description
1 polymer ?
#
loop_
_entity_poly.entity_id
_entity_poly.type
_entity_poly.pdbx_seq_one_letter_code
_entity_poly.pdbx_strand_id
1 'polypeptide(L)' 'MSCLNLQNLGDSKLPYLVTVDPHHSPEHMLLKWTTRYPVLSVAASTASCELHQIEGKREIWFCG' A
#
# COMPACT_ATOMS: atom_id res chain seq x y z
N MET A 1 6.46 -1.68 -18.79
CA MET A 1 5.01 -1.60 -18.48
C MET A 1 4.60 -2.91 -17.85
N SER A 2 4.39 -2.95 -16.53
CA SER A 2 3.90 -4.13 -15.83
C SER A 2 2.61 -3.78 -15.11
N CYS A 3 1.46 -4.02 -15.75
CA CYS A 3 0.17 -4.04 -15.05
C CYS A 3 0.06 -5.41 -14.36
N LEU A 4 0.11 -5.42 -13.03
CA LEU A 4 -0.20 -6.59 -12.21
C LEU A 4 -1.71 -6.87 -12.33
N ASN A 5 -2.07 -7.83 -13.18
CA ASN A 5 -3.42 -8.35 -13.30
C ASN A 5 -3.65 -9.38 -12.20
N LEU A 6 -4.43 -9.06 -11.16
CA LEU A 6 -5.25 -10.09 -10.49
C LEU A 6 -6.29 -9.47 -9.56
N GLN A 7 -7.58 -9.63 -9.92
CA GLN A 7 -8.67 -10.03 -9.03
C GLN A 7 -9.97 -10.19 -9.84
N ASN A 8 -10.26 -11.42 -10.27
CA ASN A 8 -11.56 -11.79 -10.85
C ASN A 8 -12.59 -11.85 -9.72
N LEU A 9 -13.32 -10.76 -9.51
CA LEU A 9 -14.39 -10.64 -8.50
C LEU A 9 -15.77 -10.92 -9.14
N GLY A 10 -16.09 -12.20 -9.36
CA GLY A 10 -17.44 -12.68 -9.72
C GLY A 10 -17.92 -12.38 -11.15
N ASP A 11 -19.20 -12.71 -11.43
CA ASP A 11 -19.89 -12.54 -12.72
C ASP A 11 -20.18 -11.06 -13.08
N SER A 12 -19.20 -10.16 -12.94
CA SER A 12 -19.29 -8.86 -13.57
C SER A 12 -18.97 -8.98 -15.05
N LYS A 13 -19.83 -8.42 -15.92
CA LYS A 13 -19.60 -8.43 -17.39
C LYS A 13 -18.27 -7.77 -17.82
N LEU A 14 -17.62 -7.04 -16.91
CA LEU A 14 -16.36 -6.32 -17.12
C LEU A 14 -15.44 -6.49 -15.90
N PRO A 15 -14.10 -6.51 -16.08
CA PRO A 15 -13.15 -6.65 -14.98
C PRO A 15 -13.09 -5.39 -14.11
N TYR A 16 -12.86 -5.58 -12.81
CA TYR A 16 -12.43 -4.50 -11.92
C TYR A 16 -10.90 -4.34 -12.02
N LEU A 17 -10.46 -3.10 -12.25
CA LEU A 17 -9.05 -2.76 -12.42
C LEU A 17 -8.62 -1.82 -11.31
N VAL A 18 -7.46 -2.11 -10.72
CA VAL A 18 -6.75 -1.18 -9.83
C VAL A 18 -5.49 -0.71 -10.57
N THR A 19 -5.43 0.58 -10.84
CA THR A 19 -4.27 1.20 -11.48
C THR A 19 -3.57 2.11 -10.47
N VAL A 20 -2.29 1.85 -10.23
CA VAL A 20 -1.44 2.66 -9.34
C VAL A 20 -0.59 3.59 -10.20
N ASP A 21 -0.56 4.87 -9.83
CA ASP A 21 0.22 5.93 -10.49
C ASP A 21 0.12 5.96 -12.03
N PRO A 22 -1.09 6.06 -12.60
CA PRO A 22 -1.24 6.11 -14.05
C PRO A 22 -0.71 7.42 -14.63
N HIS A 23 -0.08 7.35 -15.81
CA HIS A 23 0.41 8.53 -16.54
C HIS A 23 -0.72 9.50 -16.95
N HIS A 24 -1.92 8.97 -17.17
CA HIS A 24 -3.14 9.73 -17.45
C HIS A 24 -4.29 9.26 -16.56
N SER A 25 -5.22 10.16 -16.21
CA SER A 25 -6.39 9.75 -15.44
C SER A 25 -7.23 8.74 -16.24
N PRO A 26 -7.66 7.62 -15.64
CA PRO A 26 -8.60 6.70 -16.28
C PRO A 26 -9.93 7.39 -16.61
N GLU A 27 -10.53 7.01 -17.74
CA GLU A 27 -11.83 7.56 -18.19
C GLU A 27 -13.00 7.10 -17.29
N HIS A 28 -12.92 5.87 -16.79
CA HIS A 28 -13.90 5.28 -15.89
C HIS A 28 -13.23 4.90 -14.57
N MET A 29 -13.59 5.60 -13.50
CA MET A 29 -13.01 5.41 -12.17
C MET A 29 -14.11 5.39 -11.12
N LEU A 30 -14.17 4.31 -10.34
CA LEU A 30 -15.11 4.17 -9.23
C LEU A 30 -14.60 4.85 -7.96
N LEU A 31 -13.30 4.76 -7.70
CA LEU A 31 -12.66 5.29 -6.49
C LEU A 31 -11.23 5.72 -6.81
N LYS A 32 -10.83 6.87 -6.25
CA LYS A 32 -9.45 7.32 -6.18
C LYS A 32 -9.01 7.37 -4.72
N TRP A 33 -7.86 6.78 -4.43
CA TRP A 33 -7.24 6.85 -3.12
C TRP A 33 -5.75 7.14 -3.27
N THR A 34 -5.14 7.68 -2.22
CA THR A 34 -3.70 7.91 -2.16
C THR A 34 -3.15 7.11 -1.00
N THR A 35 -2.02 6.44 -1.21
CA THR A 35 -1.25 5.79 -0.15
C THR A 35 0.21 6.18 -0.24
N ARG A 36 0.91 6.05 0.88
CA ARG A 36 2.36 6.16 0.94
C ARG A 36 2.93 4.77 1.20
N TYR A 37 4.00 4.44 0.51
CA TYR A 37 4.77 3.23 0.77
C TYR A 37 6.01 3.57 1.62
N PRO A 38 6.41 2.69 2.56
CA PRO A 38 7.65 2.85 3.30
C PRO A 38 8.86 2.90 2.35
N VAL A 39 9.85 3.72 2.69
CA VAL A 39 11.14 3.70 1.99
C VAL A 39 11.96 2.53 2.53
N LEU A 40 12.20 1.52 1.68
CA LEU A 40 12.97 0.31 2.02
C LEU A 40 14.49 0.60 2.03
N SER A 41 14.94 1.48 2.92
CA SER A 41 16.37 1.82 3.09
C SER A 41 16.98 1.11 4.29
N VAL A 42 18.32 1.07 4.34
CA VAL A 42 19.06 0.54 5.51
C VAL A 42 18.67 1.28 6.78
N ALA A 43 18.59 2.61 6.74
CA ALA A 43 18.21 3.41 7.89
C ALA A 43 16.78 3.09 8.39
N ALA A 44 15.84 2.88 7.48
CA ALA A 44 14.47 2.49 7.82
C ALA A 44 14.43 1.09 8.47
N SER A 45 15.21 0.14 7.95
CA SER A 45 15.33 -1.19 8.54
C SER A 45 15.94 -1.15 9.94
N THR A 46 17.01 -0.37 10.15
CA THR A 46 17.63 -0.22 11.47
C THR A 46 16.66 0.40 12.46
N ALA A 47 15.99 1.49 12.09
CA ALA A 47 15.02 2.15 12.96
C ALA A 47 13.85 1.23 13.33
N SER A 48 13.40 0.37 12.40
CA SER A 48 12.36 -0.62 12.69
C SER A 48 12.81 -1.65 13.74
N CYS A 49 14.05 -2.15 13.66
CA CYS A 49 14.61 -3.04 14.69
C CYS A 49 14.74 -2.37 16.06
N GLU A 50 14.91 -1.05 16.11
CA GLU A 50 15.07 -0.27 17.34
C GLU A 50 13.73 0.15 17.99
N LEU A 51 12.57 -0.13 17.37
CA LEU A 51 11.25 0.18 17.93
C LEU A 51 11.03 -0.41 19.33
N HIS A 52 11.59 -1.59 19.61
CA HIS A 52 11.52 -2.23 20.93
C HIS A 52 12.01 -1.32 22.06
N GLN A 53 12.87 -0.34 21.78
CA GLN A 53 13.36 0.61 22.77
C GLN A 53 12.27 1.54 23.28
N ILE A 54 11.16 1.70 22.55
CA ILE A 54 10.04 2.56 22.93
C ILE A 54 8.72 1.82 23.17
N GLU A 55 8.61 0.55 22.80
CA GLU A 55 7.44 -0.27 23.07
C GLU A 55 7.20 -0.48 24.58
N GLY A 56 5.93 -0.57 24.96
CA GLY A 56 5.48 -0.69 26.36
C GLY A 56 5.64 0.58 27.18
N LYS A 57 6.36 1.60 26.69
CA LYS A 57 6.41 2.92 27.35
C LYS A 57 5.04 3.56 27.26
N ARG A 58 4.55 4.06 28.40
CA ARG A 58 3.21 4.65 28.52
C ARG A 58 2.09 3.71 28.07
N GLU A 59 2.32 2.40 28.15
CA GLU A 59 1.34 1.39 27.74
C GLU A 59 0.98 1.51 26.25
N ILE A 60 1.96 1.84 25.40
CA ILE A 60 1.80 1.90 23.94
C ILE A 60 2.69 0.83 23.29
N TRP A 61 2.12 0.12 22.32
CA TRP A 61 2.82 -0.86 21.49
C TRP A 61 2.62 -0.52 20.02
N PHE A 62 3.66 -0.78 19.22
CA PHE A 62 3.66 -0.51 17.79
C PHE A 62 3.66 -1.83 17.03
N CYS A 63 2.90 -1.91 15.94
CA CYS A 63 2.87 -3.06 15.05
C CYS A 63 2.48 -2.60 13.64
N GLY A 64 2.98 -3.26 12.61
CA GLY A 64 2.72 -2.92 11.20
C GLY A 64 3.76 -3.50 10.26
#